data_AF-A0A2N2JPJ1-F1
#
_entry.id   AF-A0A2N2JPJ1-F1
#
_cell.length_a   1.000
_cell.length_b   1.000
_cell.length_c   1.000
_cell.angle_alpha   90.00
_cell.angle_beta   90.00
_cell.angle_gamma   90.00
#
_symmetry.space_group_name_H-M   'P 1'
#
loop_
_entity.id
_entity.type
_entity.pdbx_description
1 polymer ?
#
loop_
_entity_poly.entity_id
_entity_poly.type
_entity_poly.pdbx_seq_one_letter_code
_entity_poly.pdbx_strand_id
1 'polypeptide(L)'
;MSETQEDIERFDVLIVSQTRDFNLVQQGVKSLINFLATANIMRPADEAVAKEWVEVYGPPGPTAHEAFTRGAYGGDYAVYHEATVRGGQKYVPMPFGGAKGEVVRFYIAFYGVLWNELSPSFKNRLTRLLVTRLDLFTRPHEGVPPHAEVGKDELPDDQKFARKDRTSPRVGTAVEEF
;
A
#
# COMPACT_ATOMS: atom_id res chain seq x y z
N MET A 1 13.32 2.37 32.15
CA MET A 1 13.24 3.66 31.43
C MET A 1 12.37 3.38 30.22
N SER A 2 11.18 3.95 30.16
CA SER A 2 10.31 3.82 28.98
C SER A 2 10.93 4.69 27.89
N GLU A 3 11.49 4.07 26.85
CA GLU A 3 11.81 4.79 25.62
C GLU A 3 10.52 5.46 25.15
N THR A 4 10.55 6.79 25.10
CA THR A 4 9.48 7.58 24.48
C THR A 4 9.42 7.17 23.01
N GLN A 5 8.21 7.01 22.45
CA GLN A 5 7.95 6.59 21.08
C GLN A 5 8.74 7.37 20.01
N GLU A 6 9.26 8.55 20.34
CA GLU A 6 10.04 9.45 19.49
C GLU A 6 11.50 8.98 19.23
N ASP A 7 12.09 8.11 20.06
CA ASP A 7 13.51 7.72 19.93
C ASP A 7 13.73 6.46 19.08
N ILE A 8 12.67 5.84 18.58
CA ILE A 8 12.77 4.61 17.79
C ILE A 8 13.08 4.95 16.34
N GLU A 9 14.26 4.53 15.88
CA GLU A 9 14.64 4.66 14.47
C GLU A 9 13.63 3.93 13.58
N ARG A 10 13.12 4.66 12.58
CA ARG A 10 12.14 4.16 11.61
C ARG A 10 12.58 4.46 10.19
N PHE A 11 12.13 3.60 9.27
CA PHE A 11 12.46 3.69 7.87
C PHE A 11 11.18 3.78 7.02
N ASP A 12 11.33 4.21 5.78
CA ASP A 12 10.34 3.96 4.73
C ASP A 12 10.87 2.87 3.81
N VAL A 13 10.01 1.94 3.42
CA VAL A 13 10.32 0.85 2.50
C VAL A 13 9.41 0.94 1.29
N LEU A 14 10.00 1.03 0.10
CA LEU A 14 9.29 1.06 -1.18
C LEU A 14 9.64 -0.18 -1.99
N ILE A 15 8.60 -0.83 -2.49
CA ILE A 15 8.66 -2.01 -3.36
C ILE A 15 8.05 -1.60 -4.70
N VAL A 16 8.82 -1.77 -5.76
CA VAL A 16 8.36 -1.49 -7.14
C VAL A 16 8.73 -2.66 -8.04
N SER A 17 8.01 -2.81 -9.15
CA SER A 17 8.39 -3.76 -10.21
C SER A 17 9.65 -3.27 -10.93
N GLN A 18 10.62 -4.17 -11.20
CA GLN A 18 11.79 -3.88 -12.05
C GLN A 18 11.38 -3.35 -13.43
N THR A 19 10.25 -3.81 -13.95
CA THR A 19 9.59 -3.19 -15.10
C THR A 19 8.71 -2.06 -14.59
N ARG A 20 9.14 -0.79 -14.72
CA ARG A 20 8.42 0.39 -14.22
C ARG A 20 7.04 0.60 -14.86
N ASP A 21 6.89 0.09 -16.09
CA ASP A 21 5.63 0.07 -16.85
C ASP A 21 4.66 -1.05 -16.44
N PHE A 22 5.07 -1.90 -15.49
CA PHE A 22 4.23 -3.00 -15.00
C PHE A 22 2.90 -2.46 -14.49
N ASN A 23 1.87 -2.76 -15.26
CA ASN A 23 0.50 -2.35 -15.00
C ASN A 23 -0.20 -3.46 -14.22
N LEU A 24 -0.32 -3.26 -12.91
CA LEU A 24 -1.18 -4.10 -12.09
C LEU A 24 -2.62 -3.61 -12.23
N VAL A 25 -3.40 -4.28 -13.07
CA VAL A 25 -4.82 -3.98 -13.28
C VAL A 25 -5.61 -4.09 -11.97
N GLN A 26 -6.78 -3.45 -11.88
CA GLN A 26 -7.58 -3.36 -10.65
C GLN A 26 -7.83 -4.72 -9.96
N GLN A 27 -8.11 -5.79 -10.72
CA GLN A 27 -8.28 -7.13 -10.15
C GLN A 27 -6.99 -7.68 -9.53
N GLY A 28 -5.83 -7.36 -10.12
CA GLY A 28 -4.52 -7.68 -9.58
C GLY A 28 -4.24 -6.90 -8.29
N VAL A 29 -4.60 -5.62 -8.26
CA VAL A 29 -4.51 -4.82 -7.02
C VAL A 29 -5.39 -5.42 -5.94
N LYS A 30 -6.67 -5.72 -6.23
CA LYS A 30 -7.58 -6.38 -5.28
C LYS A 30 -7.02 -7.70 -4.76
N SER A 31 -6.41 -8.52 -5.63
CA SER A 31 -5.77 -9.77 -5.23
C SER A 31 -4.58 -9.54 -4.29
N LEU A 32 -3.78 -8.50 -4.54
CA LEU A 32 -2.68 -8.09 -3.67
C LEU A 32 -3.17 -7.58 -2.31
N ILE A 33 -4.20 -6.72 -2.28
CA ILE A 33 -4.81 -6.24 -1.03
C ILE A 33 -5.36 -7.42 -0.23
N ASN A 34 -6.10 -8.32 -0.88
CA ASN A 34 -6.64 -9.52 -0.25
C ASN A 34 -5.54 -10.40 0.33
N PHE A 35 -4.42 -10.57 -0.39
CA PHE A 35 -3.26 -11.29 0.12
C PHE A 35 -2.70 -10.63 1.39
N LEU A 36 -2.50 -9.31 1.38
CA LEU A 36 -1.97 -8.58 2.55
C LEU A 36 -2.93 -8.63 3.75
N ALA A 37 -4.24 -8.53 3.50
CA ALA A 37 -5.26 -8.60 4.53
C ALA A 37 -5.40 -10.01 5.12
N THR A 38 -5.50 -11.05 4.28
CA THR A 38 -5.62 -12.45 4.73
C THR A 38 -4.36 -12.96 5.41
N ALA A 39 -3.18 -12.44 5.01
CA ALA A 39 -1.92 -12.69 5.70
C ALA A 39 -1.78 -11.89 7.00
N ASN A 40 -2.78 -11.07 7.39
CA ASN A 40 -2.78 -10.19 8.56
C ASN A 40 -1.61 -9.19 8.59
N ILE A 41 -1.08 -8.85 7.41
CA ILE A 41 0.03 -7.91 7.24
C ILE A 41 -0.48 -6.47 7.27
N MET A 42 -1.62 -6.21 6.61
CA MET A 42 -2.22 -4.88 6.47
C MET A 42 -3.72 -4.97 6.75
N ARG A 43 -4.29 -3.95 7.39
CA ARG A 43 -5.74 -3.77 7.52
C ARG A 43 -6.17 -2.63 6.60
N PRO A 44 -6.77 -2.90 5.42
CA PRO A 44 -7.24 -1.84 4.54
C PRO A 44 -8.23 -0.93 5.29
N ALA A 45 -8.04 0.39 5.22
CA ALA A 45 -8.83 1.35 5.98
C ALA A 45 -9.36 2.52 5.13
N ASP A 46 -8.63 2.91 4.09
CA ASP A 46 -9.03 3.98 3.17
C ASP A 46 -8.60 3.65 1.74
N GLU A 47 -9.26 4.25 0.76
CA GLU A 47 -8.97 4.06 -0.66
C GLU A 47 -9.28 5.28 -1.53
N ALA A 48 -8.45 5.48 -2.54
CA ALA A 48 -8.64 6.44 -3.61
C ALA A 48 -8.83 5.67 -4.92
N VAL A 49 -10.06 5.63 -5.43
CA VAL A 49 -10.43 4.86 -6.62
C VAL A 49 -10.74 5.80 -7.78
N ALA A 50 -9.87 5.81 -8.79
CA ALA A 50 -10.07 6.50 -10.05
C ALA A 50 -10.40 5.51 -11.18
N LYS A 51 -10.76 6.05 -12.35
CA LYS A 51 -11.02 5.27 -13.56
C LYS A 51 -9.82 4.44 -13.99
N GLU A 52 -8.62 5.00 -13.88
CA GLU A 52 -7.38 4.39 -14.41
C GLU A 52 -6.43 3.90 -13.32
N TRP A 53 -6.70 4.17 -12.05
CA TRP A 53 -5.79 3.83 -10.96
C TRP A 53 -6.55 3.62 -9.66
N VAL A 54 -5.93 2.88 -8.75
CA VAL A 54 -6.41 2.72 -7.39
C VAL A 54 -5.23 2.81 -6.43
N GLU A 55 -5.47 3.42 -5.28
CA GLU A 55 -4.53 3.47 -4.18
C GLU A 55 -5.27 3.12 -2.89
N VAL A 56 -4.71 2.19 -2.12
CA VAL A 56 -5.31 1.68 -0.89
C VAL A 56 -4.34 1.88 0.26
N TYR A 57 -4.84 2.37 1.38
CA TYR A 57 -4.09 2.68 2.58
C TYR A 57 -4.54 1.78 3.71
N GLY A 58 -3.62 1.43 4.61
CA GLY A 58 -3.97 0.63 5.77
C GLY A 58 -2.93 0.63 6.88
N PRO A 59 -3.36 0.69 8.16
CA PRO A 59 -2.47 0.43 9.29
C PRO A 59 -1.97 -1.02 9.32
N PRO A 60 -0.95 -1.32 10.15
CA PRO A 60 -0.47 -2.69 10.35
C PRO A 60 -1.56 -3.62 10.84
N GLY A 61 -1.55 -4.84 10.30
CA GLY A 61 -2.31 -5.96 10.85
C GLY A 61 -1.54 -6.71 11.96
N PRO A 62 -2.20 -7.67 12.63
CA PRO A 62 -1.64 -8.38 13.79
C PRO A 62 -0.30 -9.08 13.53
N THR A 63 -0.05 -9.54 12.30
CA THR A 63 1.17 -10.26 11.91
C THR A 63 2.04 -9.46 10.94
N ALA A 64 1.89 -8.13 10.90
CA ALA A 64 2.68 -7.22 10.07
C ALA A 64 4.20 -7.47 10.14
N HIS A 65 4.71 -7.91 11.29
CA HIS A 65 6.12 -8.21 11.49
C HIS A 65 6.64 -9.37 10.63
N GLU A 66 5.78 -10.31 10.19
CA GLU A 66 6.17 -11.42 9.32
C GLU A 66 6.62 -10.96 7.93
N ALA A 67 6.24 -9.74 7.52
CA ALA A 67 6.70 -9.14 6.28
C ALA A 67 8.19 -8.77 6.29
N PHE A 68 8.84 -8.77 7.47
CA PHE A 68 10.20 -8.27 7.69
C PHE A 68 11.12 -9.32 8.35
N THR A 69 12.43 -9.22 8.13
CA THR A 69 13.42 -10.25 8.51
C THR A 69 13.52 -10.51 10.03
N ARG A 70 13.07 -9.59 10.89
CA ARG A 70 13.06 -9.74 12.36
C ARG A 70 11.78 -10.40 12.91
N GLY A 71 11.25 -11.40 12.19
CA GLY A 71 9.94 -12.05 12.36
C GLY A 71 9.53 -12.66 13.72
N ALA A 72 10.14 -12.28 14.85
CA ALA A 72 9.58 -12.46 16.19
C ALA A 72 9.40 -11.09 16.84
N TYR A 73 8.21 -10.51 16.67
CA TYR A 73 7.86 -9.23 17.29
C TYR A 73 6.74 -9.42 18.31
N GLY A 74 7.02 -9.11 19.57
CA GLY A 74 6.03 -9.06 20.65
C GLY A 74 6.05 -7.73 21.40
N GLY A 75 6.61 -6.68 20.77
CA GLY A 75 6.74 -5.36 21.37
C GLY A 75 5.46 -4.52 21.25
N ASP A 76 5.39 -3.45 22.04
CA ASP A 76 4.20 -2.58 22.15
C ASP A 76 4.08 -1.53 21.02
N TYR A 77 5.03 -1.48 20.08
CA TYR A 77 5.05 -0.47 19.02
C TYR A 77 4.43 -0.98 17.71
N ALA A 78 3.87 -0.07 16.93
CA ALA A 78 3.42 -0.40 15.58
C ALA A 78 4.62 -0.77 14.70
N VAL A 79 4.55 -1.93 14.01
CA VAL A 79 5.58 -2.42 13.08
C VAL A 79 5.87 -1.42 11.98
N TYR A 80 4.83 -0.75 11.50
CA TYR A 80 4.87 0.39 10.59
C TYR A 80 3.70 1.32 10.89
N HIS A 81 3.74 2.56 10.40
CA HIS A 81 2.66 3.53 10.59
C HIS A 81 1.54 3.30 9.57
N GLU A 82 1.89 3.24 8.30
CA GLU A 82 0.92 3.01 7.22
C GLU A 82 1.54 2.22 6.07
N ALA A 83 0.74 1.37 5.44
CA ALA A 83 1.05 0.76 4.16
C ALA A 83 0.19 1.37 3.07
N THR A 84 0.80 1.56 1.90
CA THR A 84 0.13 2.04 0.69
C THR A 84 0.35 1.06 -0.43
N VAL A 85 -0.70 0.71 -1.15
CA VAL A 85 -0.64 -0.11 -2.35
C VAL A 85 -1.29 0.66 -3.48
N ARG A 86 -0.50 0.96 -4.51
CA ARG A 86 -0.97 1.66 -5.70
C ARG A 86 -0.82 0.77 -6.94
N GLY A 87 -1.82 0.79 -7.82
CA GLY A 87 -1.73 0.17 -9.14
C GLY A 87 -2.65 0.84 -10.16
N GLY A 88 -2.41 0.55 -11.44
CA GLY A 88 -3.25 1.00 -12.55
C GLY A 88 -2.46 1.42 -13.79
N GLN A 89 -3.16 2.12 -14.69
CA GLN A 89 -2.64 2.58 -15.98
C GLN A 89 -1.91 3.93 -15.88
N LYS A 90 -2.27 4.75 -14.89
CA LYS A 90 -1.70 6.09 -14.70
C LYS A 90 -0.33 6.03 -14.03
N TYR A 91 0.67 6.61 -14.68
CA TYR A 91 2.00 6.81 -14.09
C TYR A 91 1.95 7.82 -12.95
N VAL A 92 2.77 7.60 -11.93
CA VAL A 92 3.06 8.54 -10.86
C VAL A 92 4.54 8.67 -10.62
N PRO A 93 5.03 9.81 -10.13
CA PRO A 93 6.38 9.93 -9.63
C PRO A 93 6.69 8.84 -8.61
N MET A 94 7.88 8.26 -8.70
CA MET A 94 8.33 7.30 -7.70
C MET A 94 8.44 7.99 -6.33
N PRO A 95 7.83 7.45 -5.26
CA PRO A 95 7.79 8.13 -3.96
C PRO A 95 9.17 8.47 -3.39
N PHE A 96 10.14 7.56 -3.53
CA PHE A 96 11.55 7.76 -3.16
C PHE A 96 12.43 6.67 -3.78
N GLY A 97 13.76 6.82 -3.68
CA GLY A 97 14.74 5.80 -4.07
C GLY A 97 15.07 5.68 -5.57
N GLY A 98 14.19 6.16 -6.45
CA GLY A 98 14.43 6.20 -7.90
C GLY A 98 15.33 7.34 -8.38
N ALA A 99 15.70 7.29 -9.65
CA ALA A 99 16.34 8.42 -10.31
C ALA A 99 15.40 9.64 -10.38
N LYS A 100 15.97 10.84 -10.47
CA LYS A 100 15.18 12.08 -10.57
C LYS A 100 14.24 12.02 -11.78
N GLY A 101 12.93 12.16 -11.53
CA GLY A 101 11.90 12.12 -12.57
C GLY A 101 11.44 10.71 -12.97
N GLU A 102 11.90 9.67 -12.27
CA GLU A 102 11.43 8.31 -12.50
C GLU A 102 9.95 8.17 -12.10
N VAL A 103 9.21 7.44 -12.93
CA VAL A 103 7.77 7.20 -12.77
C VAL A 103 7.46 5.72 -12.74
N VAL A 104 6.40 5.36 -12.02
CA VAL A 104 5.92 3.99 -11.87
C VAL A 104 4.41 3.93 -12.02
N ARG A 105 3.89 2.76 -12.39
CA ARG A 105 2.44 2.46 -12.37
C ARG A 105 2.00 1.69 -11.13
N PHE A 106 2.93 1.02 -10.47
CA PHE A 106 2.69 0.14 -9.35
C PHE A 106 3.75 0.33 -8.29
N TYR A 107 3.31 0.42 -7.03
CA TYR A 107 4.19 0.31 -5.88
C TYR A 107 3.45 -0.25 -4.66
N ILE A 108 4.24 -0.78 -3.73
CA ILE A 108 3.85 -1.00 -2.33
C ILE A 108 4.81 -0.17 -1.50
N ALA A 109 4.29 0.66 -0.60
CA ALA A 109 5.10 1.40 0.36
C ALA A 109 4.69 1.02 1.78
N PHE A 110 5.67 0.90 2.68
CA PHE A 110 5.46 0.86 4.11
C PHE A 110 6.18 2.04 4.73
N TYR A 111 5.44 2.93 5.39
CA TYR A 111 5.96 4.14 6.01
C TYR A 111 6.19 3.94 7.50
N GLY A 112 7.32 4.40 8.00
CA GLY A 112 7.66 4.34 9.41
C GLY A 112 7.87 2.91 9.93
N VAL A 113 8.43 2.01 9.13
CA VAL A 113 8.74 0.63 9.52
C VAL A 113 9.86 0.58 10.55
N LEU A 114 9.79 -0.38 11.47
CA LEU A 114 10.89 -0.67 12.40
C LEU A 114 12.11 -1.31 11.72
N TRP A 115 11.91 -1.95 10.57
CA TRP A 115 12.95 -2.72 9.88
C TRP A 115 12.94 -2.43 8.39
N ASN A 116 14.13 -2.15 7.85
CA ASN A 116 14.34 -1.79 6.46
C ASN A 116 14.43 -3.01 5.51
N GLU A 117 14.41 -4.24 6.01
CA GLU A 117 14.52 -5.45 5.18
C GLU A 117 13.25 -6.30 5.21
N LEU A 118 12.76 -6.66 4.02
CA LEU A 118 11.68 -7.62 3.86
C LEU A 118 12.15 -9.04 4.14
N SER A 119 11.29 -9.84 4.75
CA SER A 119 11.56 -11.26 4.94
C SER A 119 11.65 -11.97 3.57
N PRO A 120 12.56 -12.94 3.39
CA PRO A 120 12.64 -13.71 2.15
C PRO A 120 11.34 -14.42 1.78
N SER A 121 10.59 -14.91 2.77
CA SER A 121 9.29 -15.57 2.58
C SER A 121 8.25 -14.59 2.01
N PHE A 122 8.16 -13.38 2.56
CA PHE A 122 7.25 -12.35 2.07
C PHE A 122 7.63 -11.88 0.67
N LYS A 123 8.91 -11.56 0.42
CA LYS A 123 9.41 -11.17 -0.90
C LYS A 123 9.11 -12.24 -1.96
N ASN A 124 9.31 -13.52 -1.62
CA ASN A 124 9.01 -14.64 -2.52
C ASN A 124 7.51 -14.78 -2.82
N ARG A 125 6.64 -14.58 -1.82
CA ARG A 125 5.18 -14.58 -2.02
C ARG A 125 4.74 -13.44 -2.93
N LEU A 126 5.24 -12.22 -2.71
CA LEU A 126 4.94 -11.07 -3.56
C LEU A 126 5.39 -11.31 -5.01
N THR A 127 6.63 -11.78 -5.22
CA THR A 127 7.18 -12.07 -6.56
C THR A 127 6.33 -13.11 -7.29
N ARG A 128 5.84 -14.15 -6.59
CA ARG A 128 4.95 -15.17 -7.17
C ARG A 128 3.56 -14.63 -7.49
N LEU A 129 3.01 -13.80 -6.61
CA LEU A 129 1.68 -13.20 -6.78
C LEU A 129 1.66 -12.21 -7.95
N LEU A 130 2.69 -11.38 -8.07
CA LEU A 130 2.78 -10.32 -9.05
C LEU A 130 3.39 -10.78 -10.38
N VAL A 131 4.02 -11.96 -10.42
CA VAL A 131 4.69 -12.52 -11.60
C VAL A 131 5.70 -11.52 -12.20
N THR A 132 6.40 -10.77 -11.34
CA THR A 132 7.40 -9.78 -11.72
C THR A 132 8.55 -9.77 -10.72
N ARG A 133 9.72 -9.31 -11.16
CA ARG A 133 10.85 -9.05 -10.26
C ARG A 133 10.64 -7.71 -9.56
N LEU A 134 11.10 -7.62 -8.32
CA LEU A 134 10.88 -6.47 -7.46
C LEU A 134 12.21 -5.81 -7.10
N ASP A 135 12.25 -4.49 -7.17
CA ASP A 135 13.28 -3.68 -6.53
C ASP A 135 12.78 -3.18 -5.16
N LEU A 136 13.71 -3.03 -4.23
CA LEU A 136 13.47 -2.56 -2.88
C LEU A 136 14.29 -1.29 -2.66
N PHE A 137 13.64 -0.25 -2.19
CA PHE A 137 14.28 1.00 -1.81
C PHE A 137 13.94 1.34 -0.37
N THR A 138 14.91 1.90 0.34
CA THR A 138 14.77 2.24 1.75
C THR A 138 15.38 3.59 2.05
N ARG A 139 14.77 4.34 2.96
CA ARG A 139 15.29 5.61 3.48
C ARG A 139 14.90 5.79 4.95
N PRO A 140 15.52 6.72 5.69
CA PRO A 140 14.98 7.17 6.98
C PRO A 140 13.54 7.66 6.83
N HIS A 141 12.70 7.43 7.84
CA HIS A 141 11.30 7.86 7.82
C HIS A 141 11.19 9.39 7.84
N GLU A 142 10.44 9.96 6.90
CA GLU A 142 10.21 11.42 6.78
C GLU A 142 8.75 11.83 7.07
N GLY A 143 7.92 10.91 7.54
CA GLY A 143 6.48 11.11 7.73
C GLY A 143 5.64 10.31 6.73
N VAL A 144 4.34 10.16 7.04
CA VAL A 144 3.36 9.51 6.16
C VAL A 144 2.87 10.55 5.14
N PRO A 145 2.97 10.28 3.82
CA PRO A 145 2.45 11.18 2.80
C PRO A 145 0.92 11.34 2.90
N PRO A 146 0.36 12.47 2.42
CA PRO A 146 -1.09 12.61 2.33
C PRO A 146 -1.67 11.60 1.35
N HIS A 147 -2.87 11.09 1.67
CA HIS A 147 -3.61 10.21 0.76
C HIS A 147 -3.92 10.94 -0.56
N ALA A 148 -3.81 10.22 -1.67
CA ALA A 148 -4.16 10.73 -2.99
C ALA A 148 -5.64 11.10 -3.07
N GLU A 149 -5.93 12.29 -3.61
CA GLU A 149 -7.29 12.72 -3.92
C GLU A 149 -7.66 12.41 -5.37
N VAL A 150 -8.87 11.90 -5.59
CA VAL A 150 -9.38 11.62 -6.94
C VAL A 150 -10.05 12.87 -7.50
N GLY A 151 -9.50 13.39 -8.61
CA GLY A 151 -10.09 14.49 -9.36
C GLY A 151 -11.50 14.14 -9.86
N LYS A 152 -12.40 15.13 -9.98
CA LYS A 152 -13.79 14.92 -10.42
C LYS A 152 -13.88 14.28 -11.82
N ASP A 153 -12.94 14.61 -12.68
CA ASP A 153 -12.75 14.09 -14.04
C ASP A 153 -12.21 12.66 -14.05
N GLU A 154 -11.48 12.26 -13.02
CA GLU A 154 -10.88 10.92 -12.88
C GLU A 154 -11.81 9.90 -12.21
N LEU A 155 -12.96 10.33 -11.67
CA LEU A 155 -13.93 9.44 -11.04
C LEU A 155 -14.39 8.33 -12.02
N PRO A 156 -14.59 7.10 -11.52
CA PRO A 156 -15.18 6.02 -12.31
C PRO A 156 -16.52 6.44 -12.92
N ASP A 157 -16.80 5.95 -14.13
CA ASP A 157 -17.98 6.37 -14.89
C ASP A 157 -19.28 6.06 -14.11
N ASP A 158 -19.34 4.93 -13.40
CA ASP A 158 -20.49 4.52 -12.57
C ASP A 158 -20.80 5.50 -11.42
N GLN A 159 -19.78 6.15 -10.85
CA GLN A 159 -19.95 7.14 -9.78
C GLN A 159 -20.32 8.54 -10.31
N LYS A 160 -19.99 8.86 -11.58
CA LYS A 160 -20.41 10.11 -12.22
C LYS A 160 -21.91 10.17 -12.46
N PHE A 161 -22.55 9.02 -12.72
CA PHE A 161 -24.00 8.93 -12.93
C PHE A 161 -24.80 8.79 -11.63
N ALA A 162 -24.23 8.18 -10.58
CA ALA A 162 -24.90 8.01 -9.28
C ALA A 162 -25.23 9.34 -8.57
N ARG A 163 -24.53 10.44 -8.88
CA ARG A 163 -24.79 11.78 -8.30
C ARG A 163 -26.03 12.49 -8.86
N LYS A 164 -26.58 12.08 -10.01
CA LYS A 164 -27.76 12.73 -10.60
C LYS A 164 -29.10 12.28 -10.00
N ASP A 165 -29.15 11.15 -9.30
CA ASP A 165 -30.43 10.47 -8.97
C ASP A 165 -30.60 10.05 -7.49
N ARG A 166 -29.93 10.69 -6.52
CA ARG A 166 -30.06 10.28 -5.11
C ARG A 166 -30.50 11.36 -4.14
N THR A 167 -31.82 11.55 -4.07
CA THR A 167 -32.54 11.65 -2.79
C THR A 167 -32.66 10.24 -2.16
N SER A 168 -31.55 9.70 -1.64
CA SER A 168 -31.48 8.70 -0.54
C SER A 168 -30.11 8.01 -0.49
N PRO A 169 -29.52 7.77 0.70
CA PRO A 169 -28.23 7.13 0.84
C PRO A 169 -28.37 5.61 0.66
N ARG A 170 -27.65 5.01 -0.30
CA ARG A 170 -27.28 3.59 -0.17
C ARG A 170 -25.77 3.46 -0.05
N VAL A 171 -25.38 2.92 1.09
CA VAL A 171 -24.18 2.14 1.36
C VAL A 171 -24.26 0.84 0.54
N GLY A 172 -23.12 0.36 0.05
CA GLY A 172 -22.94 -0.94 -0.62
C GLY A 172 -21.80 -0.82 -1.65
N THR A 173 -20.62 -1.38 -1.43
CA THR A 173 -20.32 -2.78 -1.10
C THR A 173 -19.86 -3.02 0.32
N ALA A 174 -20.65 -3.81 1.05
CA ALA A 174 -20.37 -4.28 2.39
C ALA A 174 -19.30 -5.38 2.38
N VAL A 175 -18.37 -5.23 3.31
CA VAL A 175 -17.54 -6.30 3.87
C VAL A 175 -18.51 -7.32 4.47
N GLU A 176 -18.54 -8.54 3.93
CA GLU A 176 -19.08 -9.68 4.66
C GLU A 176 -17.98 -10.18 5.61
N GLU A 177 -18.15 -9.88 6.89
CA GLU A 177 -17.43 -10.52 7.98
C GLU A 177 -17.98 -11.95 8.12
N PHE A 178 -17.08 -12.94 8.17
CA PHE A 178 -17.38 -14.30 8.63
C PHE A 178 -17.11 -14.40 10.13
#